data_AF-A0A9D2K6D1-F1
#
_entry.id   AF-A0A9D2K6D1-F1
#
_cell.length_a   1.000
_cell.length_b   1.000
_cell.length_c   1.000
_cell.angle_alpha   90.00
_cell.angle_beta   90.00
_cell.angle_gamma   90.00
#
_symmetry.space_group_name_H-M   'P 1'
#
loop_
_entity.id
_entity.type
_entity.pdbx_description
1 polymer ?
#
loop_
_entity_poly.entity_id
_entity_poly.type
_entity_poly.pdbx_seq_one_letter_code
_entity_poly.pdbx_strand_id
1 'polypeptide(L)'
;MNKKEISEIKKQLTPENCALTRLCACYVDGEKNKKSEMKEAFLSQSEEECFKYFEIFRKSLSGTVGKNLINLEFPLDAEMEGGAQEFLMRLKESRLKDDELLEEFYDRIIESFDYGENYLILLVHGAYDIPGKSSDNEEMFDASDEVYEYLLCAVCPVNLSKAGLSYDAENNRFGSRVRDWLVELPMAGFLFPAFQDRSTDLHSMLYYSKNPEELRDDFVEKLFGCSTPLSAGDQKETFNAMIEETLGEECDYEAVRNIHEKLQELVEERKDEPEPLVLDKAEVKQLLAGSGVDAEKFEELEERYEETAGAQTEFLASNIINTRKFEIKTPDVVIQVNPERADLVETRMIDGRQCLVIPVDDSVEVNGISVRTLDKRNMEKRDF
;
A
#
# COMPACT_ATOMS: atom_id res chain seq x y z
N MET A 1 1.30 6.22 10.93
CA MET A 1 1.24 4.78 11.27
C MET A 1 2.26 3.95 10.50
N ASN A 2 3.13 3.26 11.23
CA ASN A 2 4.10 2.29 10.75
C ASN A 2 3.63 0.82 10.95
N LYS A 3 4.43 -0.14 10.49
CA LYS A 3 4.08 -1.58 10.56
C LYS A 3 3.87 -2.08 12.01
N LYS A 4 4.60 -1.56 13.00
CA LYS A 4 4.52 -2.00 14.39
C LYS A 4 3.19 -1.54 15.01
N GLU A 5 2.83 -0.29 14.81
CA GLU A 5 1.56 0.31 15.26
C GLU A 5 0.34 -0.39 14.64
N ILE A 6 0.37 -0.63 13.33
CA ILE A 6 -0.69 -1.36 12.62
C ILE A 6 -0.84 -2.78 13.18
N SER A 7 0.28 -3.45 13.46
CA SER A 7 0.27 -4.78 14.06
C SER A 7 -0.35 -4.78 15.45
N GLU A 8 -0.08 -3.75 16.26
CA GLU A 8 -0.66 -3.58 17.60
C GLU A 8 -2.18 -3.45 17.56
N ILE A 9 -2.72 -2.61 16.68
CA ILE A 9 -4.18 -2.51 16.51
C ILE A 9 -4.77 -3.84 16.03
N LYS A 10 -4.11 -4.51 15.08
CA LYS A 10 -4.58 -5.83 14.61
C LYS A 10 -4.61 -6.88 15.71
N LYS A 11 -3.73 -6.82 16.72
CA LYS A 11 -3.80 -7.75 17.86
C LYS A 11 -5.10 -7.61 18.65
N GLN A 12 -5.76 -6.45 18.59
CA GLN A 12 -7.07 -6.19 19.21
C GLN A 12 -8.26 -6.74 18.39
N LEU A 13 -8.00 -7.23 17.17
CA LEU A 13 -9.01 -7.83 16.30
C LEU A 13 -8.99 -9.36 16.43
N THR A 14 -9.10 -9.84 17.67
CA THR A 14 -9.20 -11.26 18.03
C THR A 14 -10.19 -11.43 19.19
N PRO A 15 -10.76 -12.62 19.41
CA PRO A 15 -11.66 -12.86 20.54
C PRO A 15 -10.99 -12.57 21.90
N GLU A 16 -9.70 -12.88 22.06
CA GLU A 16 -8.97 -12.78 23.32
C GLU A 16 -8.66 -11.33 23.72
N ASN A 17 -8.41 -10.45 22.76
CA ASN A 17 -8.00 -9.06 22.99
C ASN A 17 -9.02 -8.05 22.44
N CYS A 18 -10.28 -8.45 22.26
CA CYS A 18 -11.25 -7.64 21.53
C CYS A 18 -11.48 -6.28 22.20
N ALA A 19 -11.03 -5.21 21.55
CA ALA A 19 -11.30 -3.83 21.96
C ALA A 19 -12.54 -3.22 21.29
N LEU A 20 -13.24 -3.98 20.42
CA LEU A 20 -14.40 -3.49 19.68
C LEU A 20 -15.64 -3.46 20.56
N THR A 21 -16.37 -2.35 20.49
CA THR A 21 -17.52 -2.09 21.37
C THR A 21 -18.85 -2.04 20.62
N ARG A 22 -18.86 -1.52 19.39
CA ARG A 22 -20.04 -1.34 18.55
C ARG A 22 -19.74 -1.75 17.11
N LEU A 23 -20.70 -2.43 16.49
CA LEU A 23 -20.72 -2.77 15.08
C LEU A 23 -21.93 -2.10 14.42
N CYS A 24 -21.66 -1.40 13.33
CA CYS A 24 -22.65 -0.78 12.46
C CYS A 24 -22.44 -1.27 11.03
N ALA A 25 -23.54 -1.53 10.33
CA ALA A 25 -23.50 -1.95 8.93
C ALA A 25 -24.60 -1.27 8.11
N CYS A 26 -24.31 -0.96 6.86
CA CYS A 26 -25.29 -0.50 5.87
C CYS A 26 -25.07 -1.24 4.55
N TYR A 27 -26.08 -1.99 4.11
CA TYR A 27 -26.09 -2.68 2.82
C TYR A 27 -26.66 -1.76 1.75
N VAL A 28 -25.87 -1.50 0.71
CA VAL A 28 -26.19 -0.59 -0.39
C VAL A 28 -26.23 -1.38 -1.70
N ASP A 29 -27.27 -1.16 -2.50
CA ASP A 29 -27.36 -1.75 -3.84
C ASP A 29 -26.62 -0.90 -4.91
N GLY A 30 -26.43 -1.46 -6.10
CA GLY A 30 -25.81 -0.76 -7.23
C GLY A 30 -26.57 0.48 -7.73
N GLU A 31 -27.78 0.75 -7.22
CA GLU A 31 -28.55 1.98 -7.48
C GLU A 31 -28.40 3.00 -6.33
N LYS A 32 -27.45 2.80 -5.42
CA LYS A 32 -27.17 3.65 -4.25
C LYS A 32 -28.29 3.71 -3.21
N ASN A 33 -29.17 2.70 -3.16
CA ASN A 33 -30.21 2.62 -2.14
C ASN A 33 -29.73 1.85 -0.91
N LYS A 34 -29.96 2.40 0.29
CA LYS A 34 -29.83 1.67 1.57
C LYS A 34 -30.91 0.58 1.63
N LYS A 35 -30.50 -0.69 1.64
CA LYS A 35 -31.40 -1.86 1.69
C LYS A 35 -31.61 -2.40 3.10
N SER A 36 -30.60 -2.29 3.95
CA SER A 36 -30.65 -2.77 5.32
C SER A 36 -29.56 -2.08 6.13
N GLU A 37 -29.87 -1.83 7.40
CA GLU A 37 -28.92 -1.31 8.39
C GLU A 37 -28.90 -2.21 9.62
N MET A 38 -27.77 -2.18 10.33
CA MET A 38 -27.58 -2.91 11.59
C MET A 38 -26.77 -2.03 12.55
N LYS A 39 -27.16 -2.04 13.82
CA LYS A 39 -26.44 -1.37 14.92
C LYS A 39 -26.49 -2.21 16.17
N GLU A 40 -25.38 -2.87 16.50
CA GLU A 40 -25.34 -3.87 17.58
C GLU A 40 -24.05 -3.75 18.40
N ALA A 41 -24.09 -4.22 19.65
CA ALA A 41 -22.85 -4.36 20.42
C ALA A 41 -21.97 -5.40 19.74
N PHE A 42 -20.67 -5.17 19.62
CA PHE A 42 -19.82 -6.09 18.83
C PHE A 42 -19.84 -7.51 19.42
N LEU A 43 -19.76 -7.63 20.75
CA LEU A 43 -19.76 -8.94 21.43
C LEU A 43 -21.15 -9.58 21.58
N SER A 44 -22.21 -9.00 21.01
CA SER A 44 -23.51 -9.69 20.92
C SER A 44 -23.65 -10.60 19.70
N GLN A 45 -22.70 -10.50 18.75
CA GLN A 45 -22.64 -11.41 17.60
C GLN A 45 -22.26 -12.82 18.04
N SER A 46 -22.55 -13.83 17.21
CA SER A 46 -22.02 -15.17 17.43
C SER A 46 -20.49 -15.20 17.25
N GLU A 47 -19.82 -16.22 17.81
CA GLU A 47 -18.37 -16.40 17.66
C GLU A 47 -17.94 -16.53 16.18
N GLU A 48 -18.75 -17.21 15.36
CA GLU A 48 -18.50 -17.38 13.93
C GLU A 48 -18.58 -16.05 13.18
N GLU A 49 -19.59 -15.23 13.48
CA GLU A 49 -19.75 -13.88 12.91
C GLU A 49 -18.62 -12.95 13.37
N CYS A 50 -18.28 -12.96 14.66
CA CYS A 50 -17.14 -12.21 15.21
C CYS A 50 -15.86 -12.51 14.44
N PHE A 51 -15.57 -13.80 14.21
CA PHE A 51 -14.38 -14.21 13.45
C PHE A 51 -14.37 -13.64 12.03
N LYS A 52 -15.52 -13.61 11.36
CA LYS A 52 -15.66 -13.03 10.01
C LYS A 52 -15.49 -11.52 10.00
N TYR A 53 -16.05 -10.81 10.97
CA TYR A 53 -15.82 -9.37 11.10
C TYR A 53 -14.35 -9.06 11.39
N PHE A 54 -13.70 -9.81 12.29
CA PHE A 54 -12.26 -9.67 12.51
C PHE A 54 -11.45 -9.91 11.24
N GLU A 55 -11.78 -10.91 10.44
CA GLU A 55 -11.11 -11.18 9.15
C GLU A 55 -11.19 -9.96 8.22
N ILE A 56 -12.38 -9.36 8.09
CA ILE A 56 -12.62 -8.16 7.27
C ILE A 56 -11.80 -6.96 7.79
N PHE A 57 -11.91 -6.63 9.07
CA PHE A 57 -11.23 -5.48 9.65
C PHE A 57 -9.71 -5.65 9.70
N ARG A 58 -9.21 -6.87 9.92
CA ARG A 58 -7.77 -7.14 9.80
C ARG A 58 -7.30 -6.97 8.36
N LYS A 59 -8.15 -7.28 7.38
CA LYS A 59 -7.82 -7.12 5.96
C LYS A 59 -7.73 -5.65 5.57
N SER A 60 -8.59 -4.77 6.09
CA SER A 60 -8.46 -3.32 5.91
C SER A 60 -7.25 -2.71 6.61
N LEU A 61 -6.54 -3.46 7.45
CA LEU A 61 -5.25 -3.09 8.04
C LEU A 61 -4.09 -3.97 7.50
N SER A 62 -4.24 -4.55 6.31
CA SER A 62 -3.25 -5.46 5.72
C SER A 62 -2.76 -4.98 4.37
N GLY A 63 -1.47 -5.19 4.10
CA GLY A 63 -0.82 -4.78 2.86
C GLY A 63 0.51 -4.12 3.16
N THR A 64 1.08 -3.47 2.15
CA THR A 64 2.34 -2.74 2.30
C THR A 64 2.06 -1.28 2.67
N VAL A 65 2.72 -0.77 3.71
CA VAL A 65 2.68 0.65 4.10
C VAL A 65 3.28 1.51 2.97
N GLY A 66 2.61 2.61 2.65
CA GLY A 66 2.94 3.49 1.52
C GLY A 66 2.54 2.93 0.15
N LYS A 67 1.82 1.81 0.11
CA LYS A 67 1.28 1.22 -1.14
C LYS A 67 -0.19 0.84 -1.02
N ASN A 68 -0.53 -0.08 -0.12
CA ASN A 68 -1.92 -0.43 0.18
C ASN A 68 -2.46 0.34 1.38
N LEU A 69 -1.57 0.69 2.31
CA LEU A 69 -1.87 1.38 3.55
C LEU A 69 -1.20 2.75 3.50
N ILE A 70 -1.99 3.80 3.33
CA ILE A 70 -1.52 5.17 3.12
C ILE A 70 -1.84 5.98 4.37
N ASN A 71 -0.84 6.64 4.94
CA ASN A 71 -1.09 7.64 5.97
C ASN A 71 -1.56 8.91 5.27
N LEU A 72 -2.74 9.41 5.65
CA LEU A 72 -3.28 10.66 5.13
C LEU A 72 -3.32 11.67 6.27
N GLU A 73 -2.85 12.88 6.00
CA GLU A 73 -2.94 14.02 6.90
C GLU A 73 -4.16 14.87 6.52
N PHE A 74 -4.86 15.37 7.52
CA PHE A 74 -5.97 16.28 7.28
C PHE A 74 -5.45 17.69 6.99
N PRO A 75 -5.97 18.36 5.96
CA PRO A 75 -5.71 19.78 5.78
C PRO A 75 -6.42 20.59 6.87
N LEU A 76 -5.92 21.79 7.14
CA LEU A 76 -6.41 22.65 8.22
C LEU A 76 -7.92 22.94 8.14
N ASP A 77 -8.49 23.04 6.94
CA ASP A 77 -9.91 23.28 6.71
C ASP A 77 -10.79 22.06 7.04
N ALA A 78 -10.27 20.84 6.86
CA ALA A 78 -10.96 19.62 7.27
C ALA A 78 -11.10 19.50 8.80
N GLU A 79 -10.23 20.14 9.58
CA GLU A 79 -10.26 20.19 11.05
C GLU A 79 -11.16 21.29 11.61
N MET A 80 -11.61 22.24 10.78
CA MET A 80 -12.50 23.32 11.23
C MET A 80 -13.94 22.83 11.41
N GLU A 81 -14.78 23.65 12.05
CA GLU A 81 -16.21 23.37 12.25
C GLU A 81 -16.90 23.09 10.89
N GLY A 82 -17.54 21.92 10.78
CA GLY A 82 -18.17 21.45 9.55
C GLY A 82 -17.22 20.74 8.57
N GLY A 83 -15.93 20.65 8.88
CA GLY A 83 -14.94 19.88 8.14
C GLY A 83 -15.10 18.37 8.30
N ALA A 84 -14.42 17.61 7.43
CA ALA A 84 -14.53 16.16 7.41
C ALA A 84 -13.91 15.49 8.64
N GLN A 85 -12.79 16.01 9.15
CA GLN A 85 -12.14 15.50 10.37
C GLN A 85 -13.02 15.77 11.59
N GLU A 86 -13.58 16.97 11.69
CA GLU A 86 -14.48 17.36 12.79
C GLU A 86 -15.72 16.45 12.84
N PHE A 87 -16.30 16.13 11.68
CA PHE A 87 -17.40 15.18 11.58
C PHE A 87 -17.02 13.77 12.08
N LEU A 88 -15.84 13.25 11.67
CA LEU A 88 -15.36 11.94 12.14
C LEU A 88 -15.09 11.95 13.64
N MET A 89 -14.62 13.07 14.21
CA MET A 89 -14.46 13.25 15.65
C MET A 89 -15.79 13.14 16.38
N ARG A 90 -16.82 13.85 15.93
CA ARG A 90 -18.18 13.75 16.50
C ARG A 90 -18.74 12.33 16.40
N LEU A 91 -18.58 11.69 15.24
CA LEU A 91 -19.02 10.31 15.02
C LEU A 91 -18.34 9.35 16.00
N LYS A 92 -17.03 9.50 16.20
CA LYS A 92 -16.24 8.72 17.16
C LYS A 92 -16.66 8.97 18.60
N GLU A 93 -16.80 10.23 19.02
CA GLU A 93 -17.22 10.62 20.37
C GLU A 93 -18.62 10.10 20.71
N SER A 94 -19.50 9.98 19.71
CA SER A 94 -20.81 9.34 19.89
C SER A 94 -20.73 7.84 20.19
N ARG A 95 -19.57 7.20 19.99
CA ARG A 95 -19.34 5.75 20.05
C ARG A 95 -20.31 4.97 19.17
N LEU A 96 -20.66 5.58 18.03
CA LEU A 96 -21.64 5.09 17.06
C LEU A 96 -23.03 4.84 17.68
N LYS A 97 -23.43 5.68 18.62
CA LYS A 97 -24.76 5.61 19.25
C LYS A 97 -25.75 6.60 18.66
N ASP A 98 -25.25 7.68 18.07
CA ASP A 98 -26.05 8.72 17.43
C ASP A 98 -26.48 8.26 16.02
N ASP A 99 -27.79 8.10 15.85
CA ASP A 99 -28.38 7.62 14.59
C ASP A 99 -28.29 8.66 13.47
N GLU A 100 -28.40 9.95 13.80
CA GLU A 100 -28.32 11.01 12.78
C GLU A 100 -26.91 11.10 12.21
N LEU A 101 -25.88 11.01 13.07
CA LEU A 101 -24.48 10.97 12.62
C LEU A 101 -24.15 9.71 11.81
N LEU A 102 -24.71 8.55 12.18
CA LEU A 102 -24.53 7.31 11.44
C LEU A 102 -25.17 7.38 10.04
N GLU A 103 -26.39 7.90 9.95
CA GLU A 103 -27.08 8.07 8.67
C GLU A 103 -26.32 9.02 7.74
N GLU A 104 -25.88 10.16 8.27
CA GLU A 104 -25.06 11.13 7.54
C GLU A 104 -23.74 10.51 7.07
N PHE A 105 -23.10 9.68 7.90
CA PHE A 105 -21.87 8.97 7.51
C PHE A 105 -22.11 8.00 6.34
N TYR A 106 -23.20 7.22 6.38
CA TYR A 106 -23.55 6.33 5.27
C TYR A 106 -23.83 7.11 3.99
N ASP A 107 -24.58 8.21 4.07
CA ASP A 107 -24.88 9.05 2.91
C ASP A 107 -23.60 9.65 2.30
N ARG A 108 -22.69 10.17 3.14
CA ARG A 108 -21.38 10.67 2.69
C ARG A 108 -20.58 9.60 1.95
N ILE A 109 -20.55 8.35 2.44
CA ILE A 109 -19.90 7.24 1.73
C ILE A 109 -20.61 6.92 0.41
N ILE A 110 -21.95 6.84 0.40
CA ILE A 110 -22.73 6.51 -0.81
C ILE A 110 -22.56 7.56 -1.91
N GLU A 111 -22.46 8.83 -1.53
CA GLU A 111 -22.24 9.93 -2.44
C GLU A 111 -20.81 9.96 -3.01
N SER A 112 -19.82 9.69 -2.17
CA SER A 112 -18.39 9.76 -2.54
C SER A 112 -17.83 8.49 -3.19
N PHE A 113 -18.40 7.31 -2.88
CA PHE A 113 -17.89 6.02 -3.35
C PHE A 113 -18.56 5.62 -4.67
N ASP A 114 -17.88 5.83 -5.79
CA ASP A 114 -18.37 5.41 -7.10
C ASP A 114 -18.16 3.90 -7.33
N TYR A 115 -19.22 3.14 -7.11
CA TYR A 115 -19.23 1.69 -7.28
C TYR A 115 -20.61 1.22 -7.78
N GLY A 116 -20.65 0.69 -9.01
CA GLY A 116 -21.89 0.30 -9.70
C GLY A 116 -22.46 -1.07 -9.34
N GLU A 117 -21.96 -1.71 -8.28
CA GLU A 117 -22.47 -2.99 -7.78
C GLU A 117 -22.86 -2.87 -6.31
N ASN A 118 -23.39 -3.96 -5.73
CA ASN A 118 -23.81 -3.94 -4.34
C ASN A 118 -22.58 -3.99 -3.40
N TYR A 119 -22.67 -3.30 -2.27
CA TYR A 119 -21.61 -3.28 -1.28
C TYR A 119 -22.16 -3.12 0.13
N LEU A 120 -21.36 -3.51 1.11
CA LEU A 120 -21.62 -3.38 2.53
C LEU A 120 -20.63 -2.39 3.12
N ILE A 121 -21.14 -1.34 3.76
CA ILE A 121 -20.37 -0.44 4.60
C ILE A 121 -20.36 -1.04 6.00
N LEU A 122 -19.18 -1.42 6.51
CA LEU A 122 -18.99 -1.88 7.87
C LEU A 122 -18.22 -0.84 8.65
N LEU A 123 -18.72 -0.47 9.82
CA LEU A 123 -18.10 0.52 10.71
C LEU A 123 -18.08 -0.03 12.14
N VAL A 124 -16.93 0.03 12.79
CA VAL A 124 -16.80 -0.31 14.22
C VAL A 124 -16.17 0.81 15.02
N HIS A 125 -16.57 0.88 16.29
CA HIS A 125 -15.90 1.69 17.31
C HIS A 125 -15.11 0.77 18.23
N GLY A 126 -13.81 1.05 18.36
CA GLY A 126 -12.90 0.39 19.30
C GLY A 126 -12.47 1.34 20.42
N ALA A 127 -12.27 0.79 21.62
CA ALA A 127 -11.66 1.47 22.76
C ALA A 127 -10.56 0.57 23.33
N TYR A 128 -9.32 0.83 22.92
CA TYR A 128 -8.16 0.04 23.26
C TYR A 128 -7.42 0.63 24.46
N ASP A 129 -7.32 -0.14 25.53
CA ASP A 129 -6.56 0.23 26.72
C ASP A 129 -5.06 -0.06 26.49
N ILE A 130 -4.23 0.97 26.37
CA ILE A 130 -2.83 0.84 25.96
C ILE A 130 -1.99 0.38 27.16
N PRO A 131 -1.43 -0.84 27.15
CA PRO A 131 -0.61 -1.30 28.27
C PRO A 131 0.69 -0.48 28.34
N GLY A 132 1.16 -0.19 29.55
CA GLY A 132 2.48 0.39 29.76
C GLY A 132 3.57 -0.57 29.28
N LYS A 133 4.75 -0.05 28.97
CA LYS A 133 5.91 -0.88 28.59
C LYS A 133 7.09 -0.63 29.51
N SER A 134 7.72 -1.71 29.97
CA SER A 134 8.95 -1.63 30.76
C SER A 134 10.15 -1.26 29.88
N SER A 135 11.31 -0.97 30.49
CA SER A 135 12.56 -0.72 29.76
C SER A 135 13.00 -1.88 28.87
N ASP A 136 12.55 -3.11 29.18
CA ASP A 136 12.85 -4.33 28.44
C ASP A 136 11.76 -4.65 27.40
N ASN A 137 10.85 -3.71 27.12
CA ASN A 137 9.77 -3.81 26.14
C ASN A 137 8.71 -4.88 26.47
N GLU A 138 8.64 -5.32 27.73
CA GLU A 138 7.57 -6.18 28.24
C GLU A 138 6.31 -5.35 28.55
N GLU A 139 5.13 -5.88 28.20
CA GLU A 139 3.83 -5.25 28.44
C GLU A 139 3.45 -5.34 29.92
N MET A 140 3.17 -4.19 30.53
CA MET A 140 2.69 -4.04 31.90
C MET A 140 1.21 -3.64 31.85
N PHE A 141 0.33 -4.65 31.80
CA PHE A 141 -1.12 -4.47 31.71
C PHE A 141 -1.73 -3.68 32.88
N ASP A 142 -1.08 -3.67 34.04
CA ASP A 142 -1.53 -2.94 35.23
C ASP A 142 -1.16 -1.43 35.21
N ALA A 143 -0.42 -0.98 34.20
CA ALA A 143 0.07 0.39 34.07
C ALA A 143 -0.36 0.98 32.72
N SER A 144 -1.67 1.20 32.54
CA SER A 144 -2.17 1.95 31.38
C SER A 144 -2.34 3.43 31.70
N ASP A 145 -1.84 4.27 30.80
CA ASP A 145 -1.93 5.73 30.89
C ASP A 145 -2.91 6.33 29.87
N GLU A 146 -3.28 5.61 28.80
CA GLU A 146 -4.11 6.13 27.71
C GLU A 146 -5.06 5.07 27.14
N VAL A 147 -6.31 5.47 26.88
CA VAL A 147 -7.29 4.68 26.12
C VAL A 147 -7.41 5.27 24.73
N TYR A 148 -7.00 4.49 23.73
CA TYR A 148 -7.11 4.84 22.32
C TYR A 148 -8.50 4.47 21.79
N GLU A 149 -9.36 5.47 21.61
CA GLU A 149 -10.66 5.33 20.96
C GLU A 149 -10.54 5.57 19.45
N TYR A 150 -11.10 4.69 18.62
CA TYR A 150 -10.97 4.76 17.16
C TYR A 150 -12.21 4.25 16.42
N LEU A 151 -12.37 4.72 15.19
CA LEU A 151 -13.26 4.21 14.16
C LEU A 151 -12.45 3.38 13.17
N LEU A 152 -12.99 2.22 12.79
CA LEU A 152 -12.46 1.41 11.70
C LEU A 152 -13.59 1.07 10.73
N CYS A 153 -13.43 1.52 9.49
CA CYS A 153 -14.40 1.33 8.42
C CYS A 153 -13.84 0.40 7.34
N ALA A 154 -14.73 -0.41 6.76
CA ALA A 154 -14.44 -1.32 5.67
C ALA A 154 -15.60 -1.29 4.65
N VAL A 155 -15.29 -1.05 3.38
CA VAL A 155 -16.24 -1.12 2.27
C VAL A 155 -16.03 -2.43 1.54
N CYS A 156 -17.01 -3.32 1.64
CA CYS A 156 -16.95 -4.70 1.16
C CYS A 156 -17.87 -4.92 -0.04
N PRO A 157 -17.39 -5.46 -1.18
CA PRO A 157 -18.28 -5.86 -2.26
C PRO A 157 -19.25 -6.96 -1.81
N VAL A 158 -20.47 -6.95 -2.35
CA VAL A 158 -21.49 -7.97 -2.07
C VAL A 158 -21.92 -8.62 -3.39
N ASN A 159 -21.43 -9.83 -3.62
CA ASN A 159 -21.58 -10.53 -4.90
C ASN A 159 -22.43 -11.78 -4.78
N LEU A 160 -23.23 -12.07 -5.81
CA LEU A 160 -23.92 -13.36 -5.90
C LEU A 160 -22.90 -14.49 -6.04
N SER A 161 -22.99 -15.48 -5.16
CA SER A 161 -22.24 -16.73 -5.25
C SER A 161 -22.28 -17.35 -6.65
N LYS A 162 -21.23 -18.08 -7.03
CA LYS A 162 -21.09 -18.67 -8.38
C LYS A 162 -22.29 -19.57 -8.70
N ALA A 163 -22.85 -19.37 -9.90
CA ALA A 163 -23.87 -20.26 -10.45
C ALA A 163 -23.33 -21.69 -10.61
N GLY A 164 -24.20 -22.68 -10.49
CA GLY A 164 -23.82 -24.09 -10.63
C GLY A 164 -24.97 -25.04 -10.38
N LEU A 165 -24.68 -26.33 -10.45
CA LEU A 165 -25.56 -27.40 -9.97
C LEU A 165 -25.14 -27.75 -8.52
N SER A 166 -26.09 -27.82 -7.60
CA SER A 166 -25.88 -28.28 -6.23
C SER A 166 -26.76 -29.48 -5.92
N TYR A 167 -26.33 -30.29 -4.96
CA TYR A 167 -27.16 -31.32 -4.34
C TYR A 167 -28.04 -30.66 -3.28
N ASP A 168 -29.35 -30.70 -3.51
CA ASP A 168 -30.37 -30.29 -2.55
C ASP A 168 -30.68 -31.49 -1.66
N ALA A 169 -30.19 -31.44 -0.42
CA ALA A 169 -30.35 -32.52 0.56
C ALA A 169 -31.79 -32.67 1.05
N GLU A 170 -32.58 -31.60 1.03
CA GLU A 170 -33.98 -31.62 1.46
C GLU A 170 -34.85 -32.37 0.44
N ASN A 171 -34.61 -32.12 -0.85
CA ASN A 171 -35.36 -32.75 -1.94
C ASN A 171 -34.64 -33.97 -2.55
N ASN A 172 -33.48 -34.35 -2.03
CA ASN A 172 -32.62 -35.44 -2.51
C ASN A 172 -32.42 -35.42 -4.04
N ARG A 173 -32.11 -34.26 -4.61
CA ARG A 173 -31.95 -34.07 -6.06
C ARG A 173 -30.80 -33.15 -6.40
N PHE A 174 -30.30 -33.27 -7.61
CA PHE A 174 -29.41 -32.27 -8.20
C PHE A 174 -30.26 -31.22 -8.91
N GLY A 175 -29.95 -29.95 -8.67
CA GLY A 175 -30.66 -28.82 -9.25
C GLY A 175 -29.80 -27.57 -9.32
N SER A 176 -30.32 -26.53 -9.95
CA SER A 176 -29.65 -25.22 -9.98
C SER A 176 -29.44 -24.72 -8.56
N ARG A 177 -28.21 -24.26 -8.29
CA ARG A 177 -27.82 -23.70 -7.01
C ARG A 177 -28.63 -22.43 -6.73
N VAL A 178 -29.25 -22.36 -5.55
CA VAL A 178 -29.74 -21.10 -4.98
C VAL A 178 -28.52 -20.25 -4.66
N ARG A 179 -28.50 -19.02 -5.20
CA ARG A 179 -27.34 -18.14 -5.09
C ARG A 179 -27.56 -17.16 -3.95
N ASP A 180 -26.67 -17.18 -2.98
CA ASP A 180 -26.63 -16.21 -1.89
C ASP A 180 -25.78 -14.99 -2.25
N TRP A 181 -26.11 -13.85 -1.64
CA TRP A 181 -25.27 -12.66 -1.63
C TRP A 181 -24.16 -12.84 -0.60
N LEU A 182 -22.92 -12.78 -1.06
CA LEU A 182 -21.73 -12.99 -0.23
C LEU A 182 -20.99 -11.68 -0.07
N VAL A 183 -20.72 -11.32 1.19
CA VAL A 183 -19.83 -10.22 1.55
C VAL A 183 -18.40 -10.68 1.31
N GLU A 184 -17.68 -9.95 0.46
CA GLU A 184 -16.26 -10.20 0.19
C GLU A 184 -15.35 -9.38 1.11
N LEU A 185 -14.05 -9.66 1.04
CA LEU A 185 -13.02 -8.86 1.71
C LEU A 185 -13.05 -7.41 1.22
N PRO A 186 -12.68 -6.43 2.07
CA PRO A 186 -12.81 -5.02 1.76
C PRO A 186 -11.99 -4.62 0.53
N MET A 187 -12.54 -3.69 -0.23
CA MET A 187 -11.84 -3.04 -1.34
C MET A 187 -11.24 -1.69 -0.95
N ALA A 188 -11.87 -1.02 0.02
CA ALA A 188 -11.40 0.21 0.63
C ALA A 188 -11.71 0.19 2.14
N GLY A 189 -11.01 0.99 2.92
CA GLY A 189 -11.26 1.14 4.35
C GLY A 189 -10.39 2.22 4.96
N PHE A 190 -10.67 2.59 6.21
CA PHE A 190 -9.84 3.54 6.94
C PHE A 190 -9.91 3.30 8.44
N LEU A 191 -8.88 3.76 9.13
CA LEU A 191 -8.79 3.83 10.58
C LEU A 191 -8.53 5.27 11.00
N PHE A 192 -9.38 5.81 11.87
CA PHE A 192 -9.29 7.18 12.36
C PHE A 192 -9.63 7.26 13.85
N PRO A 193 -8.88 8.02 14.66
CA PRO A 193 -7.65 8.76 14.33
C PRO A 193 -6.47 7.81 14.17
N ALA A 194 -5.35 8.24 13.59
CA ALA A 194 -4.17 7.39 13.49
C ALA A 194 -3.63 6.99 14.87
N PHE A 195 -3.01 5.82 14.96
CA PHE A 195 -2.29 5.36 16.16
C PHE A 195 -0.79 5.50 15.93
N GLN A 196 -0.17 6.48 16.57
CA GLN A 196 1.22 6.86 16.35
C GLN A 196 1.92 7.00 17.70
N ASP A 197 3.11 6.41 17.84
CA ASP A 197 3.92 6.47 19.08
C ASP A 197 3.16 6.05 20.34
N ARG A 198 2.30 5.04 20.20
CA ARG A 198 1.41 4.54 21.26
C ARG A 198 0.44 5.60 21.80
N SER A 199 0.04 6.56 20.98
CA SER A 199 -0.93 7.58 21.34
C SER A 199 -1.85 7.89 20.15
N THR A 200 -2.88 8.68 20.43
CA THR A 200 -3.84 9.15 19.44
C THR A 200 -3.25 10.31 18.63
N ASP A 201 -3.19 10.17 17.31
CA ASP A 201 -2.92 11.27 16.38
C ASP A 201 -4.21 11.69 15.67
N LEU A 202 -4.72 12.87 16.05
CA LEU A 202 -5.98 13.44 15.53
C LEU A 202 -5.86 14.07 14.15
N HIS A 203 -4.62 14.34 13.70
CA HIS A 203 -4.32 15.02 12.45
C HIS A 203 -4.13 14.06 11.28
N SER A 204 -4.09 12.76 11.56
CA SER A 204 -3.85 11.74 10.54
C SER A 204 -4.86 10.60 10.61
N MET A 205 -4.96 9.86 9.50
CA MET A 205 -5.65 8.58 9.42
C MET A 205 -4.82 7.56 8.65
N LEU A 206 -5.19 6.28 8.78
CA LEU A 206 -4.68 5.24 7.92
C LEU A 206 -5.75 4.81 6.91
N TYR A 207 -5.51 5.07 5.64
CA TYR A 207 -6.36 4.66 4.54
C TYR A 207 -5.89 3.34 3.92
N TYR A 208 -6.83 2.49 3.54
CA TYR A 208 -6.59 1.22 2.88
C TYR A 208 -7.21 1.19 1.48
N SER A 209 -6.40 0.81 0.50
CA SER A 209 -6.87 0.35 -0.81
C SER A 209 -6.39 -1.07 -1.12
N LYS A 210 -7.33 -1.91 -1.57
CA LYS A 210 -7.04 -3.26 -2.07
C LYS A 210 -6.20 -3.20 -3.36
N ASN A 211 -6.49 -2.23 -4.23
CA ASN A 211 -5.75 -2.01 -5.47
C ASN A 211 -4.82 -0.80 -5.29
N PRO A 212 -3.50 -1.00 -5.14
CA PRO A 212 -2.58 0.10 -4.89
C PRO A 212 -2.38 1.04 -6.09
N GLU A 213 -2.87 0.65 -7.26
CA GLU A 213 -2.87 1.48 -8.48
C GLU A 213 -4.18 2.29 -8.62
N GLU A 214 -5.13 2.12 -7.70
CA GLU A 214 -6.42 2.82 -7.68
C GLU A 214 -6.72 3.22 -6.23
N LEU A 215 -6.22 4.39 -5.83
CA LEU A 215 -6.39 4.91 -4.47
C LEU A 215 -7.77 5.54 -4.24
N ARG A 216 -8.56 5.71 -5.30
CA ARG A 216 -9.91 6.31 -5.27
C ARG A 216 -9.85 7.75 -4.76
N ASP A 217 -9.08 8.58 -5.44
CA ASP A 217 -8.79 9.97 -5.08
C ASP A 217 -10.08 10.77 -4.83
N ASP A 218 -11.05 10.66 -5.75
CA ASP A 218 -12.39 11.25 -5.61
C ASP A 218 -13.12 10.86 -4.32
N PHE A 219 -12.97 9.61 -3.86
CA PHE A 219 -13.59 9.14 -2.62
C PHE A 219 -12.89 9.74 -1.42
N VAL A 220 -11.55 9.75 -1.42
CA VAL A 220 -10.73 10.31 -0.34
C VAL A 220 -10.94 11.81 -0.20
N GLU A 221 -10.94 12.54 -1.31
CA GLU A 221 -11.16 13.99 -1.34
C GLU A 221 -12.58 14.34 -0.84
N LYS A 222 -13.63 13.69 -1.38
CA LYS A 222 -15.01 14.02 -1.00
C LYS A 222 -15.37 13.61 0.42
N LEU A 223 -14.84 12.48 0.91
CA LEU A 223 -15.19 11.97 2.24
C LEU A 223 -14.33 12.59 3.35
N PHE A 224 -13.04 12.80 3.09
CA PHE A 224 -12.07 13.21 4.12
C PHE A 224 -11.50 14.62 3.91
N GLY A 225 -11.69 15.22 2.73
CA GLY A 225 -11.02 16.47 2.36
C GLY A 225 -9.52 16.32 2.12
N CYS A 226 -8.98 15.09 2.15
CA CYS A 226 -7.56 14.83 1.98
C CYS A 226 -7.20 14.68 0.49
N SER A 227 -5.96 15.05 0.13
CA SER A 227 -5.36 14.63 -1.13
C SER A 227 -4.70 13.26 -0.98
N THR A 228 -4.86 12.40 -1.97
CA THR A 228 -4.08 11.16 -2.06
C THR A 228 -2.68 11.45 -2.63
N PRO A 229 -1.64 10.73 -2.18
CA PRO A 229 -0.36 10.74 -2.86
C PRO A 229 -0.46 10.01 -4.21
N LEU A 230 0.56 10.15 -5.05
CA LEU A 230 0.72 9.32 -6.24
C LEU A 230 0.63 7.83 -5.88
N SER A 231 -0.04 7.05 -6.75
CA SER A 231 -0.08 5.60 -6.60
C SER A 231 1.32 4.99 -6.69
N ALA A 232 1.49 3.73 -6.26
CA ALA A 232 2.81 3.11 -6.30
C ALA A 232 3.36 2.98 -7.74
N GLY A 233 2.49 2.72 -8.72
CA GLY A 233 2.85 2.71 -10.14
C GLY A 233 3.20 4.11 -10.64
N ASP A 234 2.36 5.11 -10.34
CA ASP A 234 2.60 6.48 -10.77
C ASP A 234 3.88 7.05 -10.15
N GLN A 235 4.17 6.78 -8.87
CA GLN A 235 5.45 7.16 -8.24
C GLN A 235 6.63 6.62 -9.05
N LYS A 236 6.56 5.36 -9.50
CA LYS A 236 7.63 4.75 -10.29
C LYS A 236 7.75 5.38 -11.67
N GLU A 237 6.63 5.58 -12.36
CA GLU A 237 6.62 6.18 -13.70
C GLU A 237 7.12 7.62 -13.66
N THR A 238 6.62 8.43 -12.72
CA THR A 238 7.05 9.81 -12.49
C THR A 238 8.52 9.90 -12.11
N PHE A 239 9.01 9.03 -11.20
CA PHE A 239 10.43 9.01 -10.86
C PHE A 239 11.30 8.67 -12.08
N ASN A 240 10.95 7.64 -12.85
CA ASN A 240 11.71 7.28 -14.05
C ASN A 240 11.72 8.40 -15.08
N ALA A 241 10.56 9.01 -15.36
CA ALA A 241 10.45 10.13 -16.29
C ALA A 241 11.32 11.31 -15.85
N MET A 242 11.29 11.65 -14.55
CA MET A 242 12.13 12.72 -13.98
C MET A 242 13.62 12.44 -14.20
N ILE A 243 14.09 11.21 -13.94
CA ILE A 243 15.49 10.82 -14.11
C ILE A 243 15.89 10.88 -15.60
N GLU A 244 15.07 10.30 -16.48
CA GLU A 244 15.29 10.31 -17.93
C GLU A 244 15.37 11.73 -18.49
N GLU A 245 14.47 12.61 -18.07
CA GLU A 245 14.40 14.00 -18.50
C GLU A 245 15.55 14.85 -17.97
N THR A 246 15.95 14.64 -16.71
CA THR A 246 17.07 15.38 -16.09
C THR A 246 18.40 15.00 -16.74
N LEU A 247 18.64 13.72 -16.97
CA LEU A 247 19.90 13.24 -17.53
C LEU A 247 19.98 13.47 -19.05
N GLY A 248 18.86 13.34 -19.78
CA GLY A 248 18.83 13.54 -21.22
C GLY A 248 19.79 12.61 -21.96
N GLU A 249 20.73 13.16 -22.74
CA GLU A 249 21.72 12.37 -23.49
C GLU A 249 22.72 11.63 -22.58
N GLU A 250 22.87 12.05 -21.33
CA GLU A 250 23.74 11.42 -20.32
C GLU A 250 23.05 10.28 -19.58
N CYS A 251 21.79 9.97 -19.92
CA CYS A 251 21.04 8.84 -19.37
C CYS A 251 21.51 7.51 -19.96
N ASP A 252 22.74 7.11 -19.64
CA ASP A 252 23.30 5.84 -20.07
C ASP A 252 23.07 4.69 -19.06
N TYR A 253 23.47 3.48 -19.45
CA TYR A 253 23.32 2.29 -18.62
C TYR A 253 24.03 2.43 -17.26
N GLU A 254 25.23 3.02 -17.26
CA GLU A 254 26.05 3.13 -16.05
C GLU A 254 25.43 4.13 -15.08
N ALA A 255 24.91 5.27 -15.57
CA ALA A 255 24.20 6.25 -14.76
C ALA A 255 22.97 5.62 -14.07
N VAL A 256 22.13 4.93 -14.83
CA VAL A 256 20.91 4.27 -14.28
C VAL A 256 21.28 3.14 -13.32
N ARG A 257 22.34 2.36 -13.62
CA ARG A 257 22.84 1.31 -12.71
C ARG A 257 23.28 1.93 -11.38
N ASN A 258 24.10 2.97 -11.41
CA ASN A 258 24.62 3.63 -10.21
C ASN A 258 23.50 4.25 -9.36
N ILE A 259 22.43 4.78 -9.99
CA ILE A 259 21.24 5.29 -9.28
C ILE A 259 20.53 4.14 -8.54
N HIS A 260 20.30 3.02 -9.23
CA HIS A 260 19.65 1.87 -8.60
C HIS A 260 20.51 1.22 -7.50
N GLU A 261 21.83 1.11 -7.69
CA GLU A 261 22.76 0.60 -6.66
C GLU A 261 22.73 1.48 -5.42
N LYS A 262 22.87 2.80 -5.57
CA LYS A 262 22.84 3.73 -4.44
C LYS A 262 21.51 3.72 -3.71
N LEU A 263 20.40 3.61 -4.45
CA LEU A 263 19.08 3.50 -3.85
C LEU A 263 18.92 2.18 -3.09
N GLN A 264 19.47 1.07 -3.60
CA GLN A 264 19.45 -0.21 -2.90
C GLN A 264 20.27 -0.16 -1.60
N GLU A 265 21.43 0.49 -1.61
CA GLU A 265 22.22 0.74 -0.40
C GLU A 265 21.40 1.50 0.65
N LEU A 266 20.74 2.61 0.27
CA LEU A 266 19.92 3.40 1.19
C LEU A 266 18.77 2.59 1.80
N VAL A 267 18.10 1.75 0.99
CA VAL A 267 17.03 0.87 1.47
C VAL A 267 17.56 -0.16 2.46
N GLU A 268 18.74 -0.74 2.20
CA GLU A 268 19.36 -1.73 3.07
C GLU A 268 19.88 -1.11 4.38
N GLU A 269 20.44 0.10 4.33
CA GLU A 269 20.89 0.87 5.50
C GLU A 269 19.74 1.16 6.48
N ARG A 270 18.53 1.39 5.96
CA ARG A 270 17.35 1.77 6.75
C ARG A 270 16.30 0.66 6.91
N LYS A 271 16.63 -0.59 6.55
CA LYS A 271 15.65 -1.70 6.57
C LYS A 271 15.08 -2.02 7.96
N ASP A 272 15.83 -1.70 9.01
CA ASP A 272 15.48 -1.98 10.40
C ASP A 272 14.77 -0.78 11.07
N GLU A 273 14.70 0.36 10.39
CA GLU A 273 13.96 1.53 10.84
C GLU A 273 12.44 1.25 10.81
N PRO A 274 11.68 1.78 11.78
CA PRO A 274 10.23 1.59 11.81
C PRO A 274 9.54 2.32 10.65
N GLU A 275 10.07 3.48 10.28
CA GLU A 275 9.55 4.33 9.22
C GLU A 275 10.07 3.88 7.85
N PRO A 276 9.23 3.90 6.80
CA PRO A 276 9.69 3.56 5.47
C PRO A 276 10.59 4.66 4.91
N LEU A 277 11.58 4.29 4.09
CA LEU A 277 12.41 5.24 3.36
C LEU A 277 11.57 5.99 2.31
N VAL A 278 11.45 7.28 2.51
CA VAL A 278 10.85 8.25 1.59
C VAL A 278 11.98 9.07 0.95
N LEU A 279 11.75 9.58 -0.26
CA LEU A 279 12.69 10.42 -1.01
C LEU A 279 11.97 11.71 -1.40
N ASP A 280 12.32 12.79 -0.72
CA ASP A 280 11.92 14.14 -1.11
C ASP A 280 12.84 14.72 -2.21
N LYS A 281 12.60 15.97 -2.62
CA LYS A 281 13.41 16.68 -3.63
C LYS A 281 14.90 16.73 -3.26
N ALA A 282 15.24 16.93 -1.99
CA ALA A 282 16.62 17.00 -1.53
C ALA A 282 17.28 15.62 -1.55
N GLU A 283 16.56 14.58 -1.15
CA GLU A 283 17.04 13.20 -1.14
C GLU A 283 17.25 12.66 -2.57
N VAL A 284 16.36 12.98 -3.51
CA VAL A 284 16.57 12.65 -4.94
C VAL A 284 17.82 13.35 -5.48
N LYS A 285 18.04 14.63 -5.13
CA LYS A 285 19.27 15.34 -5.52
C LYS A 285 20.53 14.71 -4.91
N GLN A 286 20.48 14.30 -3.65
CA GLN A 286 21.59 13.59 -3.00
C GLN A 286 21.84 12.21 -3.62
N LEU A 287 20.78 11.49 -4.00
CA LEU A 287 20.86 10.22 -4.71
C LEU A 287 21.61 10.40 -6.03
N LEU A 288 21.21 11.37 -6.87
CA LEU A 288 21.87 11.63 -8.15
C LEU A 288 23.34 12.06 -7.98
N ALA A 289 23.62 12.93 -7.02
CA ALA A 289 24.99 13.34 -6.70
C ALA A 289 25.87 12.15 -6.27
N GLY A 290 25.30 11.25 -5.45
CA GLY A 290 25.97 10.02 -5.01
C GLY A 290 26.17 8.99 -6.12
N SER A 291 25.39 9.06 -7.20
CA SER A 291 25.46 8.17 -8.36
C SER A 291 26.39 8.67 -9.48
N GLY A 292 27.05 9.81 -9.28
CA GLY A 292 28.02 10.37 -10.21
C GLY A 292 27.42 11.28 -11.28
N VAL A 293 26.20 11.78 -11.09
CA VAL A 293 25.59 12.77 -11.98
C VAL A 293 26.25 14.14 -11.76
N ASP A 294 26.60 14.80 -12.87
CA ASP A 294 27.26 16.10 -12.83
C ASP A 294 26.38 17.19 -12.21
N ALA A 295 27.00 18.07 -11.42
CA ALA A 295 26.28 19.11 -10.70
C ALA A 295 25.56 20.13 -11.61
N GLU A 296 25.96 20.21 -12.87
CA GLU A 296 25.30 21.03 -13.89
C GLU A 296 23.84 20.58 -14.14
N LYS A 297 23.52 19.31 -13.90
CA LYS A 297 22.17 18.76 -14.03
C LYS A 297 21.24 19.07 -12.86
N PHE A 298 21.76 19.61 -11.77
CA PHE A 298 20.94 19.84 -10.57
C PHE A 298 19.97 21.01 -10.71
N GLU A 299 20.28 22.02 -11.53
CA GLU A 299 19.30 23.07 -11.87
C GLU A 299 18.15 22.48 -12.68
N GLU A 300 18.46 21.64 -13.69
CA GLU A 300 17.46 20.94 -14.50
C GLU A 300 16.61 19.98 -13.64
N LEU A 301 17.22 19.26 -12.70
CA LEU A 301 16.50 18.43 -11.73
C LEU A 301 15.48 19.25 -10.94
N GLU A 302 15.87 20.43 -10.45
CA GLU A 302 14.98 21.25 -9.62
C GLU A 302 13.73 21.71 -10.37
N GLU A 303 13.88 22.04 -11.66
CA GLU A 303 12.78 22.38 -12.57
C GLU A 303 11.93 21.14 -12.89
N ARG A 304 12.54 20.03 -13.33
CA ARG A 304 11.83 18.79 -13.68
C ARG A 304 11.11 18.15 -12.51
N TYR A 305 11.64 18.25 -11.29
CA TYR A 305 10.95 17.75 -10.11
C TYR A 305 9.59 18.44 -9.93
N GLU A 306 9.55 19.77 -10.10
CA GLU A 306 8.32 20.55 -9.94
C GLU A 306 7.35 20.34 -11.10
N GLU A 307 7.84 20.26 -12.33
CA GLU A 307 7.02 20.07 -13.52
C GLU A 307 6.42 18.66 -13.62
N THR A 308 7.21 17.64 -13.30
CA THR A 308 6.84 16.24 -13.53
C THR A 308 6.22 15.60 -12.30
N ALA A 309 6.75 15.87 -11.10
CA ALA A 309 6.26 15.28 -9.86
C ALA A 309 5.40 16.25 -9.04
N GLY A 310 5.74 17.53 -9.03
CA GLY A 310 5.16 18.53 -8.13
C GLY A 310 6.06 18.80 -6.92
N ALA A 311 6.08 20.05 -6.45
CA ALA A 311 7.07 20.54 -5.48
C ALA A 311 7.05 19.85 -4.09
N GLN A 312 5.94 19.20 -3.73
CA GLN A 312 5.74 18.53 -2.44
C GLN A 312 5.58 17.01 -2.60
N THR A 313 5.83 16.47 -3.79
CA THR A 313 5.71 15.03 -4.02
C THR A 313 6.87 14.33 -3.34
N GLU A 314 6.57 13.18 -2.77
CA GLU A 314 7.53 12.31 -2.09
C GLU A 314 7.47 10.91 -2.72
N PHE A 315 8.63 10.27 -2.89
CA PHE A 315 8.70 8.93 -3.44
C PHE A 315 9.03 7.92 -2.35
N LEU A 316 8.19 6.91 -2.19
CA LEU A 316 8.54 5.78 -1.35
C LEU A 316 9.60 4.96 -2.08
N ALA A 317 10.78 4.76 -1.46
CA ALA A 317 11.87 4.02 -2.10
C ALA A 317 11.41 2.63 -2.57
N SER A 318 10.58 1.95 -1.77
CA SER A 318 10.03 0.63 -2.10
C SER A 318 9.01 0.60 -3.26
N ASN A 319 8.48 1.75 -3.68
CA ASN A 319 7.62 1.87 -4.87
C ASN A 319 8.43 2.06 -6.15
N ILE A 320 9.58 2.75 -6.06
CA ILE A 320 10.42 3.05 -7.23
C ILE A 320 11.49 1.98 -7.51
N ILE A 321 11.98 1.26 -6.49
CA ILE A 321 12.98 0.20 -6.65
C ILE A 321 12.38 -1.20 -6.63
N ASN A 322 12.91 -2.09 -7.48
CA ASN A 322 12.66 -3.52 -7.38
C ASN A 322 13.88 -4.23 -6.77
N THR A 323 13.83 -4.49 -5.46
CA THR A 323 14.92 -5.19 -4.75
C THR A 323 15.06 -6.67 -5.11
N ARG A 324 14.16 -7.23 -5.94
CA ARG A 324 14.19 -8.65 -6.31
C ARG A 324 14.77 -8.91 -7.70
N LYS A 325 14.72 -7.94 -8.61
CA LYS A 325 15.23 -8.08 -9.97
C LYS A 325 15.69 -6.76 -10.56
N PHE A 326 16.81 -6.80 -11.25
CA PHE A 326 17.27 -5.75 -12.14
C PHE A 326 17.00 -6.21 -13.57
N GLU A 327 16.21 -5.43 -14.32
CA GLU A 327 15.66 -5.85 -15.61
C GLU A 327 16.09 -4.88 -16.70
N ILE A 328 16.77 -5.40 -17.72
CA ILE A 328 17.20 -4.64 -18.89
C ILE A 328 16.35 -5.10 -20.07
N LYS A 329 15.67 -4.16 -20.74
CA LYS A 329 14.83 -4.45 -21.89
C LYS A 329 15.39 -3.83 -23.16
N THR A 330 15.43 -4.65 -24.19
CA THR A 330 15.55 -4.23 -25.59
C THR A 330 14.27 -4.66 -26.32
N PRO A 331 14.03 -4.22 -27.57
CA PRO A 331 12.82 -4.58 -28.30
C PRO A 331 12.52 -6.10 -28.37
N ASP A 332 13.56 -6.93 -28.46
CA ASP A 332 13.42 -8.38 -28.67
C ASP A 332 13.98 -9.24 -27.52
N VAL A 333 14.66 -8.64 -26.54
CA VAL A 333 15.36 -9.36 -25.47
C VAL A 333 15.12 -8.71 -24.11
N VAL A 334 14.79 -9.54 -23.12
CA VAL A 334 14.73 -9.15 -21.70
C VAL A 334 15.84 -9.88 -20.96
N ILE A 335 16.68 -9.13 -20.28
CA ILE A 335 17.75 -9.65 -19.42
C ILE A 335 17.33 -9.40 -17.97
N GLN A 336 17.33 -10.44 -17.15
CA GLN A 336 17.08 -10.34 -15.71
C GLN A 336 18.33 -10.72 -14.94
N VAL A 337 18.77 -9.82 -14.06
CA VAL A 337 19.97 -9.96 -13.24
C VAL A 337 19.58 -9.86 -11.78
N ASN A 338 20.33 -10.54 -10.91
CA ASN A 338 20.26 -10.27 -9.48
C ASN A 338 20.65 -8.81 -9.25
N PRO A 339 19.84 -7.97 -8.56
CA PRO A 339 20.16 -6.57 -8.30
C PRO A 339 21.55 -6.33 -7.71
N GLU A 340 22.00 -7.21 -6.81
CA GLU A 340 23.35 -7.14 -6.20
C GLU A 340 24.49 -7.44 -7.18
N ARG A 341 24.15 -7.89 -8.40
CA ARG A 341 25.09 -8.29 -9.46
C ARG A 341 24.87 -7.53 -10.76
N ALA A 342 24.28 -6.34 -10.70
CA ALA A 342 24.10 -5.48 -11.87
C ALA A 342 25.45 -5.08 -12.50
N ASP A 343 26.53 -5.13 -11.71
CA ASP A 343 27.94 -4.98 -12.12
C ASP A 343 28.37 -5.98 -13.22
N LEU A 344 27.68 -7.11 -13.36
CA LEU A 344 27.98 -8.13 -14.37
C LEU A 344 27.65 -7.68 -15.80
N VAL A 345 26.81 -6.67 -15.99
CA VAL A 345 26.46 -6.20 -17.33
C VAL A 345 27.26 -4.96 -17.64
N GLU A 346 27.99 -5.00 -18.75
CA GLU A 346 28.76 -3.87 -19.27
C GLU A 346 28.28 -3.50 -20.67
N THR A 347 28.34 -2.22 -21.03
CA THR A 347 28.19 -1.77 -22.42
C THR A 347 29.53 -1.72 -23.14
N ARG A 348 29.68 -2.41 -24.28
CA ARG A 348 30.89 -2.35 -25.12
C ARG A 348 30.56 -2.22 -26.60
N MET A 349 31.46 -1.57 -27.34
CA MET A 349 31.44 -1.60 -28.80
C MET A 349 32.14 -2.86 -29.32
N ILE A 350 31.38 -3.73 -29.99
CA ILE A 350 31.89 -4.96 -30.63
C ILE A 350 31.54 -4.87 -32.11
N ASP A 351 32.56 -4.93 -32.97
CA ASP A 351 32.41 -4.86 -34.43
C ASP A 351 31.56 -3.66 -34.91
N GLY A 352 31.71 -2.50 -34.24
CA GLY A 352 30.97 -1.27 -34.56
C GLY A 352 29.51 -1.25 -34.08
N ARG A 353 29.09 -2.22 -33.26
CA ARG A 353 27.76 -2.26 -32.65
C ARG A 353 27.86 -2.14 -31.13
N GLN A 354 26.96 -1.38 -30.54
CA GLN A 354 26.83 -1.31 -29.09
C GLN A 354 26.16 -2.58 -28.59
N CYS A 355 26.82 -3.27 -27.67
CA CYS A 355 26.40 -4.54 -27.13
C CYS A 355 26.39 -4.48 -25.60
N LEU A 356 25.42 -5.15 -25.00
CA LEU A 356 25.49 -5.54 -23.60
C LEU A 356 26.34 -6.81 -23.51
N VAL A 357 27.36 -6.81 -22.65
CA VAL A 357 28.30 -7.89 -22.45
C VAL A 357 28.14 -8.41 -21.03
N ILE A 358 27.91 -9.73 -20.92
CA ILE A 358 27.81 -10.43 -19.64
C ILE A 358 28.90 -11.50 -19.62
N PRO A 359 29.83 -11.46 -18.66
CA PRO A 359 30.86 -12.49 -18.54
C PRO A 359 30.22 -13.81 -18.16
N VAL A 360 30.73 -14.89 -18.74
CA VAL A 360 30.24 -16.25 -18.49
C VAL A 360 31.33 -17.04 -17.79
N ASP A 361 31.28 -17.04 -16.47
CA ASP A 361 32.26 -17.74 -15.62
C ASP A 361 31.78 -19.11 -15.13
N ASP A 362 30.45 -19.29 -15.05
CA ASP A 362 29.79 -20.50 -14.54
C ASP A 362 29.05 -21.32 -15.62
N SER A 363 28.35 -22.37 -15.21
CA SER A 363 27.51 -23.18 -16.10
C SER A 363 26.35 -22.36 -16.67
N VAL A 364 26.23 -22.31 -18.00
CA VAL A 364 25.10 -21.68 -18.69
C VAL A 364 24.01 -22.69 -18.92
N GLU A 365 22.76 -22.28 -18.77
CA GLU A 365 21.59 -23.07 -19.14
C GLU A 365 20.77 -22.38 -20.23
N VAL A 366 20.28 -23.16 -21.20
CA VAL A 366 19.34 -22.72 -22.21
C VAL A 366 18.06 -23.53 -22.04
N ASN A 367 16.97 -22.88 -21.61
CA ASN A 367 15.70 -23.54 -21.30
C ASN A 367 15.87 -24.73 -20.32
N GLY A 368 16.71 -24.57 -19.29
CA GLY A 368 17.02 -25.59 -18.28
C GLY A 368 18.01 -26.68 -18.74
N ILE A 369 18.63 -26.52 -19.91
CA ILE A 369 19.64 -27.44 -20.43
C ILE A 369 21.02 -26.83 -20.25
N SER A 370 21.88 -27.48 -19.47
CA SER A 370 23.27 -27.04 -19.32
C SER A 370 24.03 -27.11 -20.65
N VAL A 371 24.64 -25.99 -21.04
CA VAL A 371 25.41 -25.83 -22.28
C VAL A 371 26.84 -25.36 -21.97
N ARG A 372 27.77 -25.72 -22.86
CA ARG A 372 29.13 -25.19 -22.85
C ARG A 372 29.20 -23.98 -23.78
N THR A 373 29.78 -22.89 -23.31
CA THR A 373 29.88 -21.64 -24.10
C THR A 373 31.09 -21.64 -25.03
N LEU A 374 32.32 -21.51 -24.52
CA LEU A 374 33.54 -21.58 -25.32
C LEU A 374 34.62 -22.42 -24.61
N ASP A 375 35.33 -23.28 -25.35
CA ASP A 375 36.40 -24.13 -24.80
C ASP A 375 37.67 -23.27 -24.62
N LYS A 376 38.06 -22.97 -23.37
CA LYS A 376 39.23 -22.14 -23.01
C LYS A 376 40.53 -22.56 -23.72
N ARG A 377 40.63 -23.81 -24.19
CA ARG A 377 41.78 -24.36 -24.94
C ARG A 377 41.98 -23.80 -26.34
N ASN A 378 41.00 -23.11 -26.92
CA ASN A 378 41.10 -22.56 -28.28
C ASN A 378 41.52 -21.07 -28.32
N MET A 379 41.63 -20.38 -27.17
CA MET A 379 42.04 -18.97 -27.14
C MET A 379 43.57 -18.78 -27.18
N GLU A 380 44.37 -19.72 -26.66
CA GLU A 380 45.84 -19.63 -26.69
C GLU A 380 46.47 -19.83 -28.08
N LYS A 381 45.68 -20.12 -29.11
CA LYS A 381 46.17 -20.38 -30.48
C LYS A 381 45.93 -19.24 -31.48
N ARG A 382 45.36 -18.11 -31.06
CA ARG A 382 45.02 -16.99 -31.97
C ARG A 382 45.92 -15.76 -31.85
N ASP A 383 46.89 -15.75 -30.94
CA ASP A 383 47.90 -14.70 -30.82
C ASP A 383 49.27 -15.12 -31.37
N PHE A 384 49.31 -15.66 -32.60
CA PHE A 384 50.54 -15.83 -33.39
C PHE A 384 50.34 -15.47 -34.86
#